data_AF-A0AA37GIA7-F1
#
_entry.id   AF-A0AA37GIA7-F1
#
_cell.length_a   1.000
_cell.length_b   1.000
_cell.length_c   1.000
_cell.angle_alpha   90.00
_cell.angle_beta   90.00
_cell.angle_gamma   90.00
#
_symmetry.space_group_name_H-M   'P 1'
#
loop_
_entity.id
_entity.type
_entity.pdbx_description
1 polymer ?
#
loop_
_entity_poly.entity_id
_entity_poly.type
_entity_poly.pdbx_seq_one_letter_code
_entity_poly.pdbx_strand_id
1 'polypeptide(L)'
;MSDANEAWDPVELYRKLLAGAEDNSVTIASIGFLHNLSGLLNSTADSYSKQTGPELVKCKVKELIVMGGDYPNGYEFNFWGDNPYTTAHVVHNWKGPIVYAGFELGASVLSGGPLMADGPKTDPVRAAYILYSYYQPRWSFDPIAMLYAIDGLSERFQYGNTHGHNTITLHGENGCNGCNVWVHDGNVTNQHWLETKLGYEQLGQELDKLYMQGAESSKRSSDPVGKLPKFGDCRPQKPGLFKGPQERSEL
;
A
#
# COMPACT_ATOMS: atom_id res chain seq x y z
N MET A 1 3.62 10.13 -22.13
CA MET A 1 2.88 9.16 -21.30
C MET A 1 3.45 7.81 -21.66
N SER A 2 4.02 7.09 -20.70
CA SER A 2 4.31 5.67 -20.90
C SER A 2 2.99 4.93 -20.99
N ASP A 3 2.84 4.09 -22.01
CA ASP A 3 1.68 3.21 -22.17
C ASP A 3 1.65 2.22 -20.97
N ALA A 4 0.46 1.80 -20.53
CA ALA A 4 0.36 0.74 -19.52
C ALA A 4 1.04 -0.56 -19.99
N ASN A 5 1.11 -0.77 -21.31
CA ASN A 5 1.84 -1.88 -21.92
C ASN A 5 3.37 -1.75 -21.83
N GLU A 6 3.89 -0.59 -21.46
CA GLU A 6 5.32 -0.34 -21.23
C GLU A 6 5.67 -0.42 -19.72
N ALA A 7 4.68 -0.67 -18.86
CA ALA A 7 4.93 -0.87 -17.45
C ALA A 7 5.72 -2.16 -17.22
N TRP A 8 6.61 -2.13 -16.24
CA TRP A 8 7.37 -3.30 -15.82
C TRP A 8 6.44 -4.36 -15.23
N ASP A 9 6.74 -5.63 -15.47
CA ASP A 9 6.19 -6.69 -14.64
C ASP A 9 6.55 -6.41 -13.17
N PRO A 10 5.58 -6.44 -12.24
CA PRO A 10 5.83 -6.03 -10.86
C PRO A 10 6.83 -6.94 -10.14
N VAL A 11 6.84 -8.25 -10.44
CA VAL A 11 7.78 -9.19 -9.82
C VAL A 11 9.19 -8.94 -10.36
N GLU A 12 9.33 -8.75 -11.68
CA GLU A 12 10.60 -8.37 -12.30
C GLU A 12 11.15 -7.08 -11.69
N LEU A 13 10.29 -6.06 -11.51
CA LEU A 13 10.69 -4.80 -10.91
C LEU A 13 11.15 -4.96 -9.46
N TYR A 14 10.42 -5.71 -8.64
CA TYR A 14 10.84 -6.02 -7.27
C TYR A 14 12.20 -6.70 -7.23
N ARG A 15 12.41 -7.73 -8.07
CA ARG A 15 13.68 -8.47 -8.11
C ARG A 15 14.85 -7.56 -8.51
N LYS A 16 14.65 -6.73 -9.53
CA LYS A 16 15.66 -5.75 -9.97
C LYS A 16 16.02 -4.75 -8.87
N LEU A 17 15.02 -4.16 -8.22
CA LEU A 17 15.24 -3.16 -7.17
C LEU A 17 15.91 -3.76 -5.94
N LEU A 18 15.46 -4.93 -5.48
CA LEU A 18 16.07 -5.62 -4.33
C LEU A 18 17.48 -6.10 -4.63
N ALA A 19 17.75 -6.62 -5.84
CA ALA A 19 19.08 -7.05 -6.24
C ALA A 19 20.10 -5.90 -6.20
N GLY A 20 19.69 -4.69 -6.56
CA GLY A 20 20.54 -3.49 -6.56
C GLY A 20 20.61 -2.75 -5.22
N ALA A 21 19.78 -3.11 -4.23
CA ALA A 21 19.75 -2.45 -2.94
C ALA A 21 20.85 -2.98 -1.99
N GLU A 22 21.22 -2.15 -1.02
CA GLU A 22 22.03 -2.57 0.12
C GLU A 22 21.27 -3.56 1.00
N ASP A 23 21.99 -4.44 1.70
CA ASP A 23 21.39 -5.40 2.61
C ASP A 23 20.66 -4.68 3.75
N ASN A 24 19.48 -5.20 4.14
CA ASN A 24 18.67 -4.66 5.23
C ASN A 24 18.36 -3.14 5.11
N SER A 25 18.18 -2.64 3.89
CA SER A 25 17.98 -1.20 3.61
C SER A 25 16.58 -0.86 3.10
N VAL A 26 15.84 -1.83 2.58
CA VAL A 26 14.56 -1.58 1.90
C VAL A 26 13.40 -1.73 2.87
N THR A 27 12.58 -0.70 3.04
CA THR A 27 11.24 -0.82 3.64
C THR A 27 10.21 -0.96 2.53
N ILE A 28 9.38 -2.00 2.60
CA ILE A 28 8.28 -2.21 1.66
C ILE A 28 6.98 -1.80 2.34
N ALA A 29 6.23 -0.87 1.75
CA ALA A 29 4.88 -0.53 2.18
C ALA A 29 3.87 -1.10 1.18
N SER A 30 3.07 -2.07 1.63
CA SER A 30 1.97 -2.66 0.86
C SER A 30 0.64 -2.12 1.36
N ILE A 31 0.03 -1.26 0.55
CA ILE A 31 -1.24 -0.56 0.84
C ILE A 31 -2.39 -1.09 -0.01
N GLY A 32 -2.37 -2.39 -0.31
CA GLY A 32 -3.32 -3.06 -1.18
C GLY A 32 -3.09 -4.57 -1.19
N PHE A 33 -3.70 -5.26 -2.15
CA PHE A 33 -3.62 -6.72 -2.27
C PHE A 33 -2.18 -7.24 -2.43
N LEU A 34 -1.91 -8.41 -1.83
CA LEU A 34 -0.55 -8.95 -1.68
C LEU A 34 -0.07 -9.81 -2.87
N HIS A 35 -0.72 -9.73 -4.03
CA HIS A 35 -0.37 -10.52 -5.22
C HIS A 35 1.09 -10.40 -5.63
N ASN A 36 1.60 -9.16 -5.71
CA ASN A 36 2.97 -8.91 -6.17
C ASN A 36 4.01 -9.46 -5.18
N LEU A 37 3.74 -9.36 -3.88
CA LEU A 37 4.62 -9.92 -2.84
C LEU A 37 4.54 -11.45 -2.82
N SER A 38 3.37 -12.03 -3.05
CA SER A 38 3.21 -13.49 -3.22
C SER A 38 3.99 -13.98 -4.45
N GLY A 39 3.90 -13.26 -5.57
CA GLY A 39 4.67 -13.52 -6.78
C GLY A 39 6.17 -13.39 -6.55
N LEU A 40 6.61 -12.37 -5.81
CA LEU A 40 8.01 -12.21 -5.40
C LEU A 40 8.48 -13.42 -4.58
N LEU A 41 7.73 -13.85 -3.56
CA LEU A 41 8.09 -15.01 -2.75
C LEU A 41 8.14 -16.33 -3.55
N ASN A 42 7.38 -16.43 -4.65
CA ASN A 42 7.43 -17.58 -5.56
C ASN A 42 8.54 -17.48 -6.63
N SER A 43 9.20 -16.33 -6.76
CA SER A 43 10.19 -16.12 -7.80
C SER A 43 11.51 -16.86 -7.51
N THR A 44 12.14 -17.37 -8.58
CA THR A 44 13.44 -18.03 -8.54
C THR A 44 14.55 -17.08 -9.01
N ALA A 45 15.81 -17.52 -8.95
CA ALA A 45 16.94 -16.76 -9.48
C ALA A 45 16.71 -16.30 -10.93
N ASP A 46 17.23 -15.14 -11.28
CA ASP A 46 17.07 -14.52 -12.59
C ASP A 46 18.31 -13.75 -13.03
N SER A 47 18.17 -12.92 -14.08
CA SER A 47 19.27 -12.12 -14.62
C SER A 47 19.77 -11.01 -13.67
N TYR A 48 18.96 -10.60 -12.69
CA TYR A 48 19.32 -9.55 -11.73
C TYR A 48 20.01 -10.12 -10.49
N SER A 49 19.61 -11.31 -10.02
CA SER A 49 20.19 -11.95 -8.84
C SER A 49 20.12 -13.47 -8.88
N LYS A 50 21.18 -14.10 -8.37
CA LYS A 50 21.23 -15.55 -8.13
C LYS A 50 20.40 -16.01 -6.92
N GLN A 51 19.90 -15.07 -6.12
CA GLN A 51 19.03 -15.35 -4.99
C GLN A 51 17.58 -15.53 -5.45
N THR A 52 16.88 -16.50 -4.87
CA THR A 52 15.42 -16.64 -4.95
C THR A 52 14.73 -15.43 -4.31
N GLY A 53 13.45 -15.23 -4.60
CA GLY A 53 12.67 -14.16 -4.00
C GLY A 53 12.69 -14.13 -2.47
N PRO A 54 12.47 -15.27 -1.79
CA PRO A 54 12.57 -15.33 -0.32
C PRO A 54 13.96 -14.97 0.21
N GLU A 55 15.02 -15.38 -0.49
CA GLU A 55 16.40 -15.03 -0.13
C GLU A 55 16.68 -13.53 -0.31
N LEU A 56 16.23 -12.95 -1.43
CA LEU A 56 16.30 -11.50 -1.67
C LEU A 56 15.56 -10.73 -0.58
N VAL A 57 14.33 -11.12 -0.27
CA VAL A 57 13.54 -10.48 0.80
C VAL A 57 14.29 -10.54 2.13
N LYS A 58 14.75 -11.73 2.53
CA LYS A 58 15.48 -11.92 3.78
C LYS A 58 16.77 -11.10 3.86
N CYS A 59 17.46 -10.93 2.74
CA CYS A 59 18.74 -10.22 2.67
C CYS A 59 18.56 -8.70 2.60
N LYS A 60 17.57 -8.22 1.85
CA LYS A 60 17.47 -6.81 1.41
C LYS A 60 16.41 -6.01 2.16
N VAL A 61 15.34 -6.67 2.60
CA VAL A 61 14.18 -5.98 3.18
C VAL A 61 14.36 -5.86 4.68
N LYS A 62 14.41 -4.61 5.14
CA LYS A 62 14.44 -4.23 6.56
C LYS A 62 13.14 -4.59 7.26
N GLU A 63 12.01 -4.23 6.65
CA GLU A 63 10.68 -4.51 7.17
C GLU A 63 9.62 -4.44 6.05
N LEU A 64 8.55 -5.21 6.23
CA LEU A 64 7.33 -5.10 5.45
C LEU A 64 6.24 -4.43 6.28
N ILE A 65 5.63 -3.39 5.73
CA ILE A 65 4.49 -2.70 6.31
C ILE A 65 3.27 -3.06 5.48
N VAL A 66 2.23 -3.55 6.11
CA VAL A 66 0.99 -3.97 5.43
C VAL A 66 -0.17 -3.17 6.00
N MET A 67 -0.85 -2.39 5.16
CA MET A 67 -2.19 -1.92 5.48
C MET A 67 -3.14 -3.09 5.29
N GLY A 68 -3.60 -3.67 6.38
CA GLY A 68 -4.57 -4.74 6.34
C GLY A 68 -4.68 -5.52 7.63
N GLY A 69 -5.72 -6.35 7.70
CA GLY A 69 -6.14 -7.03 8.92
C GLY A 69 -6.80 -6.09 9.93
N ASP A 70 -7.36 -6.66 10.99
CA ASP A 70 -7.82 -5.94 12.17
C ASP A 70 -7.35 -6.71 13.41
N TYR A 71 -6.80 -6.02 14.40
CA TYR A 71 -6.02 -6.68 15.46
C TYR A 71 -6.70 -6.56 16.81
N PRO A 72 -6.77 -7.65 17.59
CA PRO A 72 -6.06 -8.92 17.40
C PRO A 72 -6.74 -9.93 16.45
N ASN A 73 -7.95 -9.66 15.97
CA ASN A 73 -8.63 -10.50 14.97
C ASN A 73 -9.65 -9.67 14.17
N GLY A 74 -9.88 -10.04 12.92
CA GLY A 74 -10.96 -9.45 12.13
C GLY A 74 -10.91 -9.78 10.65
N TYR A 75 -11.60 -8.97 9.86
CA TYR A 75 -11.90 -9.25 8.45
C TYR A 75 -11.80 -7.98 7.61
N GLU A 76 -10.64 -7.76 7.00
CA GLU A 76 -10.27 -6.51 6.34
C GLU A 76 -10.07 -6.70 4.82
N PHE A 77 -10.49 -5.71 4.04
CA PHE A 77 -10.65 -5.79 2.59
C PHE A 77 -9.38 -6.16 1.83
N ASN A 78 -8.20 -5.64 2.17
CA ASN A 78 -6.94 -6.02 1.52
C ASN A 78 -6.58 -7.50 1.75
N PHE A 79 -7.11 -8.13 2.81
CA PHE A 79 -6.85 -9.53 3.09
C PHE A 79 -7.83 -10.49 2.41
N TRP A 80 -9.12 -10.12 2.30
CA TRP A 80 -10.17 -11.01 1.76
C TRP A 80 -10.75 -10.59 0.41
N GLY A 81 -10.67 -9.31 0.05
CA GLY A 81 -11.45 -8.68 -1.02
C GLY A 81 -11.18 -9.19 -2.43
N ASP A 82 -10.07 -9.89 -2.63
CA ASP A 82 -9.71 -10.49 -3.92
C ASP A 82 -9.26 -11.96 -3.75
N ASN A 83 -7.96 -12.19 -3.50
CA ASN A 83 -7.43 -13.55 -3.35
C ASN A 83 -6.77 -13.76 -1.97
N PRO A 84 -7.51 -14.27 -0.98
CA PRO A 84 -7.00 -14.47 0.38
C PRO A 84 -5.87 -15.50 0.46
N TYR A 85 -5.69 -16.37 -0.54
CA TYR A 85 -4.56 -17.29 -0.57
C TYR A 85 -3.23 -16.56 -0.81
N THR A 86 -3.24 -15.46 -1.58
CA THR A 86 -2.01 -14.65 -1.74
C THR A 86 -1.65 -13.94 -0.45
N THR A 87 -2.66 -13.46 0.28
CA THR A 87 -2.50 -12.90 1.62
C THR A 87 -1.91 -13.93 2.59
N ALA A 88 -2.52 -15.11 2.67
CA ALA A 88 -2.03 -16.21 3.50
C ALA A 88 -0.59 -16.59 3.12
N HIS A 89 -0.31 -16.73 1.82
CA HIS A 89 1.04 -17.06 1.35
C HIS A 89 2.08 -16.05 1.84
N VAL A 90 1.82 -14.74 1.73
CA VAL A 90 2.75 -13.71 2.21
C VAL A 90 2.87 -13.74 3.73
N VAL A 91 1.75 -13.66 4.45
CA VAL A 91 1.73 -13.58 5.93
C VAL A 91 2.40 -14.80 6.57
N HIS A 92 2.22 -15.99 6.03
CA HIS A 92 2.76 -17.23 6.59
C HIS A 92 4.21 -17.50 6.20
N ASN A 93 4.69 -16.99 5.06
CA ASN A 93 6.03 -17.33 4.53
C ASN A 93 7.04 -16.19 4.61
N TRP A 94 6.63 -14.96 4.92
CA TRP A 94 7.54 -13.85 5.11
C TRP A 94 8.42 -14.04 6.34
N LYS A 95 9.74 -14.06 6.16
CA LYS A 95 10.72 -14.33 7.23
C LYS A 95 11.32 -13.08 7.87
N GLY A 96 11.18 -11.92 7.23
CA GLY A 96 11.62 -10.63 7.78
C GLY A 96 10.63 -10.03 8.77
N PRO A 97 10.93 -8.86 9.35
CA PRO A 97 9.99 -8.12 10.17
C PRO A 97 8.73 -7.73 9.39
N ILE A 98 7.56 -7.75 10.06
CA ILE A 98 6.28 -7.28 9.51
C ILE A 98 5.58 -6.37 10.51
N VAL A 99 5.07 -5.25 10.03
CA VAL A 99 4.20 -4.35 10.79
C VAL A 99 2.87 -4.18 10.07
N TYR A 100 1.78 -4.39 10.78
CA TYR A 100 0.43 -4.29 10.25
C TYR A 100 -0.26 -3.01 10.71
N ALA A 101 -0.69 -2.17 9.77
CA ALA A 101 -1.59 -1.06 10.02
C ALA A 101 -3.04 -1.55 9.89
N GLY A 102 -3.64 -1.87 11.03
CA GLY A 102 -4.96 -2.51 11.10
C GLY A 102 -6.14 -1.59 10.78
N PHE A 103 -7.29 -2.22 10.54
CA PHE A 103 -8.54 -1.55 10.19
C PHE A 103 -8.98 -0.52 11.24
N GLU A 104 -9.04 -0.87 12.53
CA GLU A 104 -9.48 0.06 13.58
C GLU A 104 -8.70 1.37 13.56
N LEU A 105 -7.37 1.30 13.47
CA LEU A 105 -6.50 2.47 13.44
C LEU A 105 -6.79 3.35 12.22
N GLY A 106 -6.89 2.76 11.04
CA GLY A 106 -7.20 3.49 9.81
C GLY A 106 -8.61 4.07 9.77
N ALA A 107 -9.60 3.34 10.27
CA ALA A 107 -11.00 3.74 10.31
C ALA A 107 -11.28 4.84 11.34
N SER A 108 -10.47 4.92 12.40
CA SER A 108 -10.64 5.89 13.47
C SER A 108 -10.06 7.27 13.17
N VAL A 109 -9.19 7.38 12.15
CA VAL A 109 -8.50 8.63 11.80
C VAL A 109 -9.04 9.19 10.49
N LEU A 110 -9.66 10.38 10.56
CA LEU A 110 -10.12 11.12 9.38
C LEU A 110 -9.11 12.20 9.00
N SER A 111 -8.80 12.32 7.71
CA SER A 111 -7.91 13.36 7.16
C SER A 111 -8.35 13.82 5.76
N GLY A 112 -7.73 14.87 5.25
CA GLY A 112 -7.94 15.47 3.92
C GLY A 112 -8.86 16.68 3.91
N GLY A 113 -9.51 17.04 5.03
CA GLY A 113 -10.45 18.16 5.12
C GLY A 113 -9.82 19.51 4.73
N PRO A 114 -8.78 19.96 5.46
CA PRO A 114 -8.01 21.17 5.14
C PRO A 114 -7.44 21.19 3.73
N LEU A 115 -6.91 20.06 3.22
CA LEU A 115 -6.41 19.98 1.85
C LEU A 115 -7.51 20.32 0.82
N MET A 116 -8.70 19.77 0.99
CA MET A 116 -9.83 20.02 0.09
C MET A 116 -10.38 21.44 0.22
N ALA A 117 -10.47 21.96 1.44
CA ALA A 117 -10.98 23.31 1.72
C ALA A 117 -10.01 24.38 1.21
N ASP A 118 -8.75 24.32 1.63
CA ASP A 118 -7.81 25.44 1.61
C ASP A 118 -6.55 25.17 0.77
N GLY A 119 -6.30 23.92 0.39
CA GLY A 119 -5.14 23.56 -0.43
C GLY A 119 -5.12 24.26 -1.80
N PRO A 120 -3.93 24.39 -2.43
CA PRO A 120 -3.81 25.01 -3.75
C PRO A 120 -4.75 24.38 -4.79
N LYS A 121 -5.53 25.20 -5.50
CA LYS A 121 -6.51 24.73 -6.49
C LYS A 121 -5.89 23.98 -7.68
N THR A 122 -4.59 24.13 -7.88
CA THR A 122 -3.79 23.48 -8.92
C THR A 122 -3.21 22.14 -8.48
N ASP A 123 -3.35 21.77 -7.22
CA ASP A 123 -2.84 20.53 -6.66
C ASP A 123 -3.68 19.32 -7.11
N PRO A 124 -3.07 18.31 -7.76
CA PRO A 124 -3.79 17.14 -8.24
C PRO A 124 -4.27 16.22 -7.12
N VAL A 125 -3.61 16.21 -5.95
CA VAL A 125 -4.02 15.36 -4.82
C VAL A 125 -5.30 15.93 -4.21
N ARG A 126 -5.37 17.25 -4.01
CA ARG A 126 -6.60 17.96 -3.64
C ARG A 126 -7.75 17.63 -4.59
N ALA A 127 -7.50 17.68 -5.90
CA ALA A 127 -8.52 17.35 -6.90
C ALA A 127 -9.00 15.89 -6.77
N ALA A 128 -8.07 14.94 -6.58
CA ALA A 128 -8.40 13.53 -6.39
C ALA A 128 -9.25 13.30 -5.13
N TYR A 129 -8.89 13.93 -4.00
CA TYR A 129 -9.67 13.85 -2.76
C TYR A 129 -11.09 14.41 -2.96
N ILE A 130 -11.23 15.59 -3.56
CA ILE A 130 -12.56 16.19 -3.82
C ILE A 130 -13.43 15.28 -4.68
N LEU A 131 -12.86 14.71 -5.76
CA LEU A 131 -13.60 13.82 -6.66
C LEU A 131 -14.02 12.51 -5.99
N TYR A 132 -13.20 12.00 -5.07
CA TYR A 132 -13.46 10.73 -4.40
C TYR A 132 -14.41 10.87 -3.21
N SER A 133 -14.21 11.88 -2.35
CA SER A 133 -14.94 12.01 -1.09
C SER A 133 -15.94 13.17 -1.04
N TYR A 134 -16.06 13.97 -2.11
CA TYR A 134 -17.01 15.09 -2.20
C TYR A 134 -16.92 16.05 -1.00
N TYR A 135 -15.72 16.56 -0.71
CA TYR A 135 -15.42 17.47 0.40
C TYR A 135 -15.65 16.91 1.81
N GLN A 136 -15.73 15.58 1.96
CA GLN A 136 -15.74 14.93 3.27
C GLN A 136 -14.36 14.39 3.63
N PRO A 137 -13.86 14.60 4.87
CA PRO A 137 -12.67 13.92 5.35
C PRO A 137 -12.78 12.40 5.18
N ARG A 138 -11.65 11.73 4.91
CA ARG A 138 -11.60 10.31 4.57
C ARG A 138 -10.84 9.51 5.63
N TRP A 139 -11.27 8.27 5.88
CA TRP A 139 -10.51 7.35 6.75
C TRP A 139 -9.11 7.14 6.20
N SER A 140 -8.13 7.11 7.09
CA SER A 140 -6.71 7.27 6.77
C SER A 140 -5.95 5.95 6.80
N PHE A 141 -6.55 4.87 6.28
CA PHE A 141 -5.93 3.53 6.19
C PHE A 141 -4.50 3.56 5.62
N ASP A 142 -4.38 3.77 4.31
CA ASP A 142 -3.07 3.79 3.62
C ASP A 142 -2.19 4.96 4.06
N PRO A 143 -2.73 6.19 4.29
CA PRO A 143 -1.91 7.28 4.82
C PRO A 143 -1.23 6.98 6.15
N ILE A 144 -1.88 6.24 7.08
CA ILE A 144 -1.25 5.83 8.34
C ILE A 144 -0.10 4.85 8.08
N ALA A 145 -0.31 3.85 7.22
CA ALA A 145 0.73 2.90 6.86
C ALA A 145 1.94 3.60 6.22
N MET A 146 1.69 4.59 5.35
CA MET A 146 2.73 5.41 4.74
C MET A 146 3.43 6.32 5.74
N LEU A 147 2.69 6.94 6.67
CA LEU A 147 3.27 7.78 7.70
C LEU A 147 4.20 6.96 8.61
N TYR A 148 3.80 5.74 8.97
CA TYR A 148 4.68 4.82 9.71
C TYR A 148 5.90 4.39 8.87
N ALA A 149 5.75 4.14 7.56
CA ALA A 149 6.88 3.80 6.70
C ALA A 149 7.95 4.89 6.64
N ILE A 150 7.56 6.16 6.83
CA ILE A 150 8.46 7.31 6.83
C ILE A 150 9.06 7.55 8.23
N ASP A 151 8.21 7.59 9.27
CA ASP A 151 8.61 8.02 10.62
C ASP A 151 9.05 6.86 11.53
N GLY A 152 8.70 5.62 11.20
CA GLY A 152 8.88 4.44 12.06
C GLY A 152 8.18 4.58 13.41
N LEU A 153 8.75 3.95 14.44
CA LEU A 153 8.33 4.11 15.83
C LEU A 153 8.79 5.48 16.36
N SER A 154 8.02 6.52 16.04
CA SER A 154 8.26 7.89 16.50
C SER A 154 7.40 8.24 17.72
N GLU A 155 7.21 9.54 17.97
CA GLU A 155 6.22 10.05 18.93
C GLU A 155 4.78 9.73 18.53
N ARG A 156 4.54 9.27 17.29
CA ARG A 156 3.19 8.98 16.76
C ARG A 156 2.75 7.55 17.01
N PHE A 157 3.67 6.60 17.01
CA PHE A 157 3.35 5.18 16.91
C PHE A 157 4.05 4.32 17.95
N GLN A 158 3.40 3.23 18.30
CA GLN A 158 3.93 2.14 19.10
C GLN A 158 3.44 0.80 18.54
N TYR A 159 4.09 -0.30 18.92
CA TYR A 159 3.51 -1.62 18.70
C TYR A 159 2.44 -1.91 19.74
N GLY A 160 1.31 -2.46 19.32
CA GLY A 160 0.25 -2.92 20.23
C GLY A 160 0.54 -4.28 20.87
N ASN A 161 1.69 -4.88 20.54
CA ASN A 161 2.11 -6.18 21.03
C ASN A 161 3.63 -6.27 21.23
N THR A 162 4.04 -7.22 22.07
CA THR A 162 5.46 -7.53 22.31
C THR A 162 5.93 -8.80 21.59
N HIS A 163 5.01 -9.71 21.26
CA HIS A 163 5.29 -10.98 20.59
C HIS A 163 4.06 -11.54 19.86
N GLY A 164 4.25 -12.65 19.17
CA GLY A 164 3.27 -13.37 18.38
C GLY A 164 3.38 -13.11 16.89
N HIS A 165 2.44 -13.67 16.13
CA HIS A 165 2.37 -13.52 14.69
C HIS A 165 0.94 -13.52 14.19
N ASN A 166 0.75 -12.97 13.01
CA ASN A 166 -0.53 -12.98 12.33
C ASN A 166 -0.73 -14.30 11.59
N THR A 167 -1.97 -14.80 11.54
CA THR A 167 -2.36 -15.91 10.68
C THR A 167 -3.64 -15.56 9.90
N ILE A 168 -3.73 -16.07 8.67
CA ILE A 168 -4.91 -15.91 7.81
C ILE A 168 -5.70 -17.22 7.81
N THR A 169 -6.97 -17.12 8.17
CA THR A 169 -7.93 -18.24 8.10
C THR A 169 -8.47 -18.36 6.68
N LEU A 170 -8.23 -19.52 6.07
CA LEU A 170 -8.80 -19.92 4.78
C LEU A 170 -9.85 -21.00 5.03
N HIS A 171 -11.05 -20.86 4.45
CA HIS A 171 -12.17 -21.81 4.60
C HIS A 171 -12.53 -22.13 6.06
N GLY A 172 -12.61 -21.13 6.92
CA GLY A 172 -13.01 -21.31 8.31
C GLY A 172 -14.45 -21.82 8.44
N GLU A 173 -14.72 -22.56 9.51
CA GLU A 173 -16.02 -23.22 9.78
C GLU A 173 -17.22 -22.25 9.78
N ASN A 174 -16.97 -20.96 10.05
CA ASN A 174 -17.99 -19.90 10.04
C ASN A 174 -18.12 -19.16 8.68
N GLY A 175 -17.57 -19.72 7.59
CA GLY A 175 -17.55 -19.08 6.27
C GLY A 175 -16.47 -18.02 6.11
N CYS A 176 -15.55 -17.92 7.07
CA CYS A 176 -14.43 -16.99 7.02
C CYS A 176 -13.41 -17.40 5.93
N ASN A 177 -13.10 -16.49 5.01
CA ASN A 177 -12.03 -16.68 4.03
C ASN A 177 -11.22 -15.38 3.89
N GLY A 178 -10.04 -15.33 4.50
CA GLY A 178 -9.20 -14.13 4.56
C GLY A 178 -9.30 -13.34 5.87
N CYS A 179 -9.95 -13.87 6.92
CA CYS A 179 -9.89 -13.23 8.24
C CYS A 179 -8.52 -13.42 8.85
N ASN A 180 -8.05 -12.42 9.58
CA ASN A 180 -6.82 -12.51 10.34
C ASN A 180 -7.10 -12.84 11.81
N VAL A 181 -6.18 -13.59 12.41
CA VAL A 181 -6.15 -13.87 13.84
C VAL A 181 -4.72 -13.73 14.32
N TRP A 182 -4.52 -13.03 15.43
CA TRP A 182 -3.23 -12.99 16.09
C TRP A 182 -3.01 -14.25 16.93
N VAL A 183 -1.88 -14.91 16.70
CA VAL A 183 -1.44 -16.06 17.49
C VAL A 183 -0.39 -15.57 18.50
N HIS A 184 -0.71 -15.67 19.78
CA HIS A 184 0.22 -15.37 20.86
C HIS A 184 1.29 -16.46 20.96
N ASP A 185 2.48 -16.18 20.43
CA ASP A 185 3.66 -17.03 20.53
C ASP A 185 4.84 -16.20 21.05
N GLY A 186 5.36 -16.54 22.23
CA GLY A 186 6.47 -15.83 22.86
C GLY A 186 7.80 -15.96 22.12
N ASN A 187 7.92 -16.92 21.19
CA ASN A 187 9.14 -17.13 20.40
C ASN A 187 9.18 -16.28 19.12
N VAL A 188 8.06 -15.64 18.75
CA VAL A 188 7.99 -14.79 17.56
C VAL A 188 7.93 -13.34 18.00
N THR A 189 8.96 -12.56 17.67
CA THR A 189 9.12 -11.17 18.13
C THR A 189 9.33 -10.17 17.00
N ASN A 190 9.19 -10.61 15.75
CA ASN A 190 9.42 -9.81 14.55
C ASN A 190 8.13 -9.41 13.83
N GLN A 191 6.95 -9.70 14.39
CA GLN A 191 5.69 -9.25 13.84
C GLN A 191 4.94 -8.38 14.84
N HIS A 192 4.40 -7.27 14.36
CA HIS A 192 3.65 -6.34 15.19
C HIS A 192 2.43 -5.76 14.48
N TRP A 193 1.39 -5.43 15.22
CA TRP A 193 0.38 -4.47 14.73
C TRP A 193 0.65 -3.10 15.32
N LEU A 194 0.29 -2.07 14.57
CA LEU A 194 0.55 -0.69 14.88
C LEU A 194 -0.58 -0.09 15.74
N GLU A 195 -0.20 0.67 16.75
CA GLU A 195 -1.08 1.54 17.53
C GLU A 195 -0.55 2.98 17.50
N THR A 196 -1.45 3.93 17.73
CA THR A 196 -1.10 5.35 17.88
C THR A 196 -0.81 5.69 19.35
N LYS A 197 0.22 6.50 19.59
CA LYS A 197 0.48 7.17 20.87
C LYS A 197 -0.36 8.44 21.04
N LEU A 198 -0.85 8.99 19.95
CA LEU A 198 -1.67 10.19 19.90
C LEU A 198 -3.17 9.83 19.91
N GLY A 199 -4.03 10.77 20.30
CA GLY A 199 -5.46 10.65 20.03
C GLY A 199 -5.75 10.63 18.52
N TYR A 200 -6.79 9.93 18.08
CA TYR A 200 -7.09 9.77 16.65
C TYR A 200 -7.30 11.09 15.91
N GLU A 201 -7.97 12.06 16.53
CA GLU A 201 -8.14 13.41 15.96
C GLU A 201 -6.80 14.11 15.78
N GLN A 202 -5.91 14.03 16.77
CA GLN A 202 -4.59 14.64 16.71
C GLN A 202 -3.73 13.99 15.61
N LEU A 203 -3.79 12.67 15.45
CA LEU A 203 -3.11 11.99 14.36
C LEU A 203 -3.65 12.43 12.98
N GLY A 204 -4.97 12.65 12.87
CA GLY A 204 -5.60 13.20 11.67
C GLY A 204 -5.11 14.62 11.35
N GLN A 205 -5.01 15.48 12.36
CA GLN A 205 -4.47 16.84 12.21
C GLN A 205 -3.01 16.84 11.76
N GLU A 206 -2.20 15.89 12.23
CA GLU A 206 -0.82 15.73 11.80
C GLU A 206 -0.71 15.29 10.34
N LEU A 207 -1.59 14.39 9.88
CA LEU A 207 -1.70 14.06 8.45
C LEU A 207 -2.11 15.27 7.61
N ASP A 208 -3.12 16.03 8.05
CA ASP A 208 -3.58 17.22 7.34
C ASP A 208 -2.48 18.29 7.20
N LYS A 209 -1.67 18.47 8.24
CA LYS A 209 -0.50 19.34 8.19
C LYS A 209 0.50 18.89 7.12
N LEU A 210 0.78 17.59 7.04
CA LEU A 210 1.68 17.02 6.02
C LEU A 210 1.12 17.17 4.60
N TYR A 211 -0.19 16.95 4.42
CA TYR A 211 -0.84 17.16 3.12
C TYR A 211 -0.74 18.61 2.66
N MET A 212 -1.01 19.56 3.55
CA MET A 212 -0.90 20.99 3.24
C MET A 212 0.55 21.36 2.89
N GLN A 213 1.52 20.93 3.70
CA GLN A 213 2.95 21.15 3.42
C GLN A 213 3.36 20.58 2.06
N GLY A 214 2.93 19.36 1.74
CA GLY A 214 3.18 18.72 0.45
C GLY A 214 2.59 19.54 -0.70
N ALA A 215 1.32 19.91 -0.61
CA ALA A 215 0.62 20.67 -1.65
C ALA A 215 1.24 22.07 -1.86
N GLU A 216 1.62 22.75 -0.77
CA GLU A 216 2.23 24.09 -0.80
C GLU A 216 3.66 24.07 -1.34
N SER A 217 4.42 23.01 -1.09
CA SER A 217 5.80 22.85 -1.56
C SER A 217 5.94 22.76 -3.09
N SER A 218 4.83 22.45 -3.78
CA SER A 218 4.80 22.38 -5.24
C SER A 218 5.06 23.75 -5.86
N LYS A 219 5.93 23.83 -6.87
CA LYS A 219 6.18 25.09 -7.64
C LYS A 219 4.90 25.68 -8.23
N ARG A 220 3.87 24.86 -8.43
CA ARG A 220 2.59 25.24 -9.03
C ARG A 220 1.54 25.66 -8.00
N SER A 221 1.85 25.64 -6.70
CA SER A 221 0.92 26.06 -5.64
C SER A 221 0.46 27.51 -5.80
N SER A 222 1.29 28.35 -6.43
CA SER A 222 1.00 29.75 -6.74
C SER A 222 0.49 30.01 -8.17
N ASP A 223 0.33 28.97 -9.00
CA ASP A 223 -0.16 29.13 -10.38
C ASP A 223 -1.63 29.61 -10.38
N PRO A 224 -2.00 30.54 -11.29
CA PRO A 224 -3.39 30.97 -11.42
C PRO A 224 -4.26 29.82 -11.96
N VAL A 225 -5.47 29.70 -11.42
CA VAL A 225 -6.50 28.75 -11.85
C VAL A 225 -6.79 28.96 -13.34
N GLY A 226 -6.35 28.03 -14.19
CA GLY A 226 -6.42 28.14 -15.65
C GLY A 226 -5.13 27.74 -16.36
N LYS A 227 -3.98 27.82 -15.67
CA LYS A 227 -2.74 27.15 -16.08
C LYS A 227 -2.68 25.75 -15.47
N LEU A 228 -3.68 24.92 -15.76
CA LEU A 228 -3.65 23.50 -15.40
C LEU A 228 -2.61 22.79 -16.28
N PRO A 229 -1.99 21.69 -15.80
CA PRO A 229 -1.15 20.91 -16.70
C PRO A 229 -2.04 20.46 -17.86
N LYS A 230 -1.53 20.57 -19.09
CA LYS A 230 -2.13 19.83 -20.20
C LYS A 230 -1.95 18.35 -19.85
N PHE A 231 -2.93 17.74 -19.20
CA PHE A 231 -3.15 16.30 -19.34
C PHE A 231 -3.20 16.09 -20.85
N GLY A 232 -2.28 15.28 -21.39
CA GLY A 232 -2.01 15.19 -22.83
C GLY A 232 -3.30 15.19 -23.65
N ASP A 233 -3.32 15.81 -24.83
CA ASP A 233 -4.52 16.05 -25.65
C ASP A 233 -5.55 14.92 -25.51
N CYS A 234 -6.55 15.09 -24.62
CA CYS A 234 -7.66 14.15 -24.42
C CYS A 234 -8.62 14.20 -25.62
N ARG A 235 -8.07 14.33 -26.82
CA ARG A 235 -8.84 14.22 -28.05
C ARG A 235 -9.10 12.74 -28.22
N PRO A 236 -10.37 12.31 -28.35
CA PRO A 236 -10.63 10.97 -28.86
C PRO A 236 -9.82 10.84 -30.17
N GLN A 237 -8.97 9.81 -30.26
CA GLN A 237 -8.45 9.44 -31.57
C GLN A 237 -9.67 9.29 -32.48
N LYS A 238 -9.61 9.88 -33.69
CA LYS A 238 -10.70 9.73 -34.67
C LYS A 238 -11.13 8.27 -34.65
N PRO A 239 -12.43 7.94 -34.59
CA PRO A 239 -12.86 6.55 -34.60
C PRO A 239 -12.23 5.86 -35.81
N GLY A 240 -11.15 5.11 -35.55
CA GLY A 240 -10.63 4.17 -36.50
C GLY A 240 -11.75 3.16 -36.67
N LEU A 241 -12.14 2.90 -37.92
CA LEU A 241 -13.03 1.79 -38.24
C LEU A 241 -12.54 0.59 -37.42
N PHE A 242 -13.39 0.11 -36.51
CA PHE A 242 -13.22 -1.20 -35.90
C PHE A 242 -12.99 -2.18 -37.06
N LYS A 243 -11.75 -2.56 -37.31
CA LYS A 243 -11.48 -3.80 -38.02
C LYS A 243 -11.93 -4.86 -37.05
N GLY A 244 -13.06 -5.50 -37.35
CA GLY A 244 -13.50 -6.67 -36.62
C GLY A 244 -12.35 -7.67 -36.49
N PRO A 245 -12.38 -8.54 -35.45
CA PRO A 245 -11.35 -9.53 -35.26
C PRO A 245 -11.11 -10.28 -36.58
N GLN A 246 -9.87 -10.23 -37.08
CA GLN A 246 -9.44 -11.12 -38.15
C GLN A 246 -9.71 -12.54 -37.66
N GLU A 247 -10.53 -13.28 -38.41
CA GLU A 247 -10.71 -14.71 -38.21
C GLU A 247 -9.33 -15.35 -38.07
N ARG A 248 -9.10 -16.09 -36.97
CA ARG A 248 -7.96 -17.00 -36.90
C ARG A 248 -8.16 -17.99 -38.03
N SER A 249 -7.33 -17.91 -39.06
CA SER A 249 -7.19 -19.02 -39.99
C SER A 249 -6.69 -20.21 -39.20
N GLU A 250 -7.47 -21.28 -39.19
CA GLU A 250 -7.03 -22.59 -38.75
C GLU A 250 -5.76 -22.97 -39.51
N LEU A 251 -4.69 -23.28 -38.77
CA LEU A 251 -3.66 -24.31 -39.01
C LEU A 251 -2.72 -24.35 -37.81
#